data_AF-A0A7W1KDM7-F1
#
_entry.id   AF-A0A7W1KDM7-F1
#
_cell.length_a   1.000
_cell.length_b   1.000
_cell.length_c   1.000
_cell.angle_alpha   90.00
_cell.angle_beta   90.00
_cell.angle_gamma   90.00
#
_symmetry.space_group_name_H-M   'P 1'
#
loop_
_entity.id
_entity.type
_entity.pdbx_description
1 polymer ?
#
loop_
_entity_poly.entity_id
_entity_poly.type
_entity_poly.pdbx_seq_one_letter_code
_entity_poly.pdbx_strand_id
1 'polypeptide(L)'
;QRRRLQRKGTKSSKRKLKKTSDKEARHIKHTNHSLSKAIVQETVDSGCFVIALENLTNVRDRIKATKRLRFRLHGWAWAQLQRFIVYKAQAVGLKVVFVNPAYTSKTCAECKQRGI
;
A
#
# COMPACT_ATOMS: atom_id res chain seq x y z
N GLN A 1 17.13 16.26 -3.09
CA GLN A 1 16.80 16.84 -4.42
C GLN A 1 15.42 17.50 -4.48
N ARG A 2 14.31 16.83 -4.09
CA ARG A 2 12.92 17.35 -4.15
C ARG A 2 12.70 18.67 -3.39
N ARG A 3 13.15 18.77 -2.13
CA ARG A 3 13.05 19.99 -1.31
C ARG A 3 13.73 21.21 -1.95
N ARG A 4 14.88 21.00 -2.61
CA ARG A 4 15.62 22.06 -3.31
C ARG A 4 14.81 22.61 -4.49
N LEU A 5 14.19 21.73 -5.29
CA LEU A 5 13.35 22.13 -6.42
C LEU A 5 12.05 22.79 -5.97
N GLN A 6 11.45 22.32 -4.86
CA GLN A 6 10.28 22.96 -4.26
C GLN A 6 10.59 24.38 -3.79
N ARG A 7 11.72 24.59 -3.10
CA ARG A 7 12.19 25.92 -2.68
C ARG A 7 12.44 26.87 -3.85
N LYS A 8 12.98 26.38 -4.98
CA LYS A 8 13.25 27.21 -6.16
C LYS A 8 11.99 27.77 -6.82
N GLY A 9 10.86 27.05 -6.79
CA GLY A 9 9.56 27.56 -7.27
C GLY A 9 9.40 27.84 -8.77
N THR A 10 10.48 27.83 -9.57
CA THR A 10 10.46 28.19 -10.99
C THR A 10 9.65 27.21 -11.85
N LYS A 11 9.17 27.65 -13.02
CA LYS A 11 8.43 26.82 -13.99
C LYS A 11 9.20 25.54 -14.37
N SER A 12 10.51 25.66 -14.60
CA SER A 12 11.39 24.51 -14.87
C SER A 12 11.49 23.56 -13.67
N SER A 13 11.62 24.09 -12.45
CA SER A 13 11.64 23.27 -11.22
C SER A 13 10.33 22.50 -11.02
N LYS A 14 9.18 23.15 -11.25
CA LYS A 14 7.84 22.51 -11.20
C LYS A 14 7.70 21.40 -12.26
N ARG A 15 8.13 21.64 -13.51
CA ARG A 15 8.12 20.62 -14.58
C ARG A 15 8.98 19.41 -14.22
N LYS A 16 10.18 19.63 -13.67
CA LYS A 16 11.06 18.54 -13.23
C LYS A 16 10.44 17.73 -12.10
N LEU A 17 9.83 18.40 -11.11
CA LEU A 17 9.11 17.75 -10.02
C LEU A 17 7.96 16.86 -10.53
N LYS A 18 7.16 17.36 -11.49
CA LYS A 18 6.10 16.58 -12.13
C LYS A 18 6.67 15.34 -12.82
N LYS A 19 7.68 15.50 -13.68
CA LYS A 19 8.32 14.37 -14.39
C LYS A 19 8.85 13.29 -13.44
N THR A 20 9.47 13.69 -12.33
CA THR A 20 9.94 12.74 -11.30
C THR A 20 8.77 12.05 -10.61
N SER A 21 7.74 12.81 -10.21
CA SER A 21 6.53 12.26 -9.57
C SER A 21 5.82 11.26 -10.48
N ASP A 22 5.70 11.55 -11.78
CA ASP A 22 5.06 10.65 -12.75
C ASP A 22 5.87 9.37 -12.96
N LYS A 23 7.20 9.46 -12.94
CA LYS A 23 8.09 8.28 -12.99
C LYS A 23 7.90 7.40 -11.75
N GLU A 24 7.91 7.99 -10.55
CA GLU A 24 7.68 7.30 -9.28
C GLU A 24 6.28 6.64 -9.28
N ALA A 25 5.25 7.35 -9.70
CA ALA A 25 3.88 6.82 -9.78
C ALA A 25 3.76 5.62 -10.73
N ARG A 26 4.40 5.68 -11.90
CA ARG A 26 4.43 4.54 -12.84
C ARG A 26 5.17 3.34 -12.27
N HIS A 27 6.30 3.56 -11.59
CA HIS A 27 7.04 2.49 -10.94
C HIS A 27 6.20 1.82 -9.84
N ILE A 28 5.60 2.61 -8.94
CA ILE A 28 4.71 2.09 -7.88
C ILE A 28 3.54 1.31 -8.49
N LYS A 29 2.90 1.84 -9.54
CA LYS A 29 1.79 1.17 -10.23
C LYS A 29 2.24 -0.17 -10.82
N HIS A 30 3.39 -0.23 -11.46
CA HIS A 30 3.94 -1.45 -12.04
C HIS A 30 4.22 -2.49 -10.96
N THR A 31 4.96 -2.12 -9.90
CA THR A 31 5.23 -3.00 -8.76
C THR A 31 3.94 -3.52 -8.13
N ASN A 32 2.95 -2.66 -7.92
CA ASN A 32 1.66 -3.07 -7.37
C ASN A 32 0.91 -4.04 -8.30
N HIS A 33 0.99 -3.87 -9.62
CA HIS A 33 0.39 -4.84 -10.55
C HIS A 33 1.11 -6.19 -10.50
N SER A 34 2.44 -6.22 -10.45
CA SER A 34 3.20 -7.47 -10.35
C SER A 34 2.91 -8.17 -9.03
N LEU A 35 2.98 -7.44 -7.91
CA LEU A 35 2.73 -7.99 -6.58
C LEU A 35 1.31 -8.52 -6.42
N SER A 36 0.30 -7.78 -6.89
CA SER A 36 -1.10 -8.27 -6.81
C SER A 36 -1.37 -9.50 -7.70
N LYS A 37 -0.63 -9.70 -8.80
CA LYS A 37 -0.71 -10.96 -9.56
C LYS A 37 -0.11 -12.11 -8.75
N ALA A 38 1.09 -11.89 -8.19
CA ALA A 38 1.78 -12.90 -7.39
C ALA A 38 0.95 -13.35 -6.18
N ILE A 39 0.35 -12.42 -5.43
CA ILE A 39 -0.51 -12.75 -4.27
C ILE A 39 -1.72 -13.61 -4.70
N VAL A 40 -2.39 -13.24 -5.79
CA VAL A 40 -3.55 -13.99 -6.27
C VAL A 40 -3.14 -15.38 -6.74
N GLN A 41 -2.02 -15.48 -7.48
CA GLN A 41 -1.49 -16.76 -7.95
C GLN A 41 -1.14 -17.68 -6.79
N GLU A 42 -0.38 -17.18 -5.80
CA GLU A 42 -0.02 -17.94 -4.59
C GLU A 42 -1.24 -18.48 -3.85
N THR A 43 -2.32 -17.68 -3.79
CA THR A 43 -3.58 -18.09 -3.14
C THR A 43 -4.23 -19.26 -3.88
N VAL A 44 -4.25 -19.21 -5.22
CA VAL A 44 -4.77 -20.30 -6.06
C VAL A 44 -3.91 -21.55 -5.92
N ASP A 45 -2.59 -21.40 -5.98
CA ASP A 45 -1.63 -22.51 -5.89
C ASP A 45 -1.70 -23.21 -4.52
N SER A 46 -1.99 -22.45 -3.46
CA SER A 46 -2.21 -22.96 -2.11
C SER A 46 -3.60 -23.59 -1.90
N GLY A 47 -4.46 -23.62 -2.92
CA GLY A 47 -5.84 -24.13 -2.82
C GLY A 47 -6.76 -23.29 -1.93
N CYS A 48 -6.40 -22.04 -1.66
CA CYS A 48 -7.18 -21.12 -0.83
C CYS A 48 -8.25 -20.41 -1.66
N PHE A 49 -9.40 -20.12 -1.05
CA PHE A 49 -10.52 -19.43 -1.73
C PHE A 49 -10.75 -17.99 -1.26
N VAL A 50 -10.05 -17.56 -0.21
CA VAL A 50 -10.28 -16.29 0.48
C VAL A 50 -8.96 -15.56 0.72
N ILE A 51 -8.92 -14.28 0.36
CA ILE A 51 -7.83 -13.36 0.70
C ILE A 51 -8.34 -12.37 1.75
N ALA A 52 -7.69 -12.32 2.90
CA ALA A 52 -7.97 -11.33 3.94
C ALA A 52 -7.05 -10.10 3.79
N LEU A 53 -7.64 -8.91 3.70
CA LEU A 53 -6.93 -7.63 3.64
C LEU A 53 -7.30 -6.74 4.82
N GLU A 54 -6.33 -6.04 5.41
CA GLU A 54 -6.63 -5.09 6.48
C GLU A 54 -7.38 -3.86 5.96
N ASN A 55 -8.41 -3.43 6.70
CA ASN A 55 -9.11 -2.18 6.41
C ASN A 55 -8.32 -0.97 6.93
N LEU A 56 -7.37 -0.50 6.11
CA LEU A 56 -6.52 0.66 6.41
C LEU A 56 -7.19 2.01 6.11
N THR A 57 -8.52 2.06 5.96
CA THR A 57 -9.27 3.30 5.78
C THR A 57 -9.03 4.22 6.99
N ASN A 58 -8.71 5.49 6.73
CA ASN A 58 -8.42 6.53 7.73
C ASN A 58 -7.15 6.32 8.59
N VAL A 59 -6.25 5.41 8.20
CA VAL A 59 -4.97 5.20 8.92
C VAL A 59 -4.10 6.47 8.96
N ARG A 60 -4.21 7.34 7.95
CA ARG A 60 -3.43 8.59 7.85
C ARG A 60 -3.86 9.63 8.89
N ASP A 61 -5.13 9.63 9.25
CA ASP A 61 -5.72 10.62 10.16
C ASP A 61 -5.57 10.19 11.62
N ARG A 62 -5.55 8.87 11.88
CA ARG A 62 -5.43 8.31 13.24
C ARG A 62 -3.99 8.30 13.79
N ILE A 63 -2.98 8.16 12.94
CA ILE A 63 -1.59 8.00 13.42
C ILE A 63 -0.97 9.37 13.72
N LYS A 64 -0.55 9.56 14.99
CA LYS A 64 0.40 10.63 15.37
C LYS A 64 1.79 10.31 14.80
N ALA A 65 1.99 10.60 13.51
CA ALA A 65 3.20 10.24 12.78
C ALA A 65 4.27 11.34 12.84
N THR A 66 5.51 10.94 13.14
CA THR A 66 6.70 11.77 12.91
C THR A 66 6.85 12.13 11.43
N LYS A 67 7.61 13.17 11.11
CA LYS A 67 7.85 13.61 9.72
C LYS A 67 8.36 12.48 8.81
N ARG A 68 9.21 11.58 9.34
CA ARG A 68 9.74 10.42 8.62
C ARG A 68 8.65 9.39 8.35
N LEU A 69 7.84 9.05 9.35
CA LEU A 69 6.76 8.09 9.19
C LEU A 69 5.69 8.61 8.22
N ARG A 70 5.35 9.91 8.31
CA ARG A 70 4.40 10.58 7.42
C ARG A 70 4.85 10.50 5.95
N PHE A 71 6.14 10.71 5.68
CA PHE A 71 6.69 10.54 4.33
C PHE A 71 6.50 9.11 3.79
N ARG A 72 6.71 8.08 4.63
CA ARG A 72 6.47 6.68 4.25
C ARG A 72 4.98 6.40 4.01
N LEU A 73 4.10 6.87 4.89
CA LEU A 73 2.64 6.69 4.78
C LEU A 73 2.06 7.36 3.53
N HIS A 74 2.56 8.54 3.13
CA HIS A 74 2.11 9.18 1.90
C HIS A 74 2.80 8.62 0.63
N GLY A 75 3.97 8.01 0.79
CA GLY A 75 4.67 7.34 -0.31
C GLY A 75 4.12 5.96 -0.64
N TRP A 76 3.46 5.30 0.31
CA TRP A 76 2.92 3.95 0.11
C TRP A 76 1.48 3.97 -0.42
N ALA A 77 1.25 3.31 -1.55
CA ALA A 77 -0.04 3.25 -2.22
C ALA A 77 -0.82 1.96 -1.89
N TRP A 78 -0.99 1.63 -0.60
CA TRP A 78 -1.70 0.40 -0.18
C TRP A 78 -3.11 0.32 -0.77
N ALA A 79 -3.84 1.44 -0.83
CA ALA A 79 -5.19 1.47 -1.41
C ALA A 79 -5.19 1.15 -2.92
N GLN A 80 -4.09 1.41 -3.64
CA GLN A 80 -3.94 0.98 -5.02
C GLN A 80 -3.69 -0.54 -5.09
N LEU A 81 -2.80 -1.06 -4.25
CA LEU A 81 -2.52 -2.49 -4.18
C LEU A 81 -3.76 -3.29 -3.81
N GLN A 82 -4.51 -2.88 -2.79
CA GLN A 82 -5.75 -3.51 -2.37
C GLN A 82 -6.78 -3.55 -3.51
N ARG A 83 -7.00 -2.43 -4.21
CA ARG A 83 -7.85 -2.41 -5.40
C ARG A 83 -7.38 -3.40 -6.46
N PHE A 84 -6.07 -3.51 -6.68
CA PHE A 84 -5.53 -4.44 -7.66
C PHE A 84 -5.70 -5.91 -7.27
N ILE A 85 -5.57 -6.22 -5.98
CA ILE A 85 -5.85 -7.55 -5.45
C ILE A 85 -7.34 -7.86 -5.63
N VAL A 86 -8.23 -6.95 -5.23
CA VAL A 86 -9.69 -7.15 -5.31
C VAL A 86 -10.13 -7.52 -6.72
N TYR A 87 -9.83 -6.71 -7.74
CA TYR A 87 -10.34 -6.99 -9.08
C TYR A 87 -9.71 -8.25 -9.69
N LYS A 88 -8.46 -8.58 -9.35
CA LYS A 88 -7.78 -9.78 -9.86
C LYS A 88 -8.26 -11.05 -9.18
N ALA A 89 -8.48 -11.00 -7.86
CA ALA A 89 -9.05 -12.07 -7.09
C ALA A 89 -10.46 -12.40 -7.60
N GLN A 90 -11.29 -11.37 -7.82
CA GLN A 90 -12.62 -11.52 -8.41
C GLN A 90 -12.58 -12.18 -9.79
N ALA A 91 -11.61 -11.82 -10.64
CA ALA A 91 -11.47 -12.39 -11.97
C ALA A 91 -11.17 -13.91 -11.98
N VAL A 92 -10.62 -14.44 -10.88
CA VAL A 92 -10.34 -15.89 -10.71
C VAL A 92 -11.30 -16.56 -9.73
N GLY A 93 -12.38 -15.88 -9.34
CA GLY A 93 -13.41 -16.44 -8.43
C GLY A 93 -13.04 -16.46 -6.94
N LEU A 94 -11.95 -15.82 -6.53
CA LEU A 94 -11.56 -15.72 -5.13
C LEU A 94 -12.38 -14.65 -4.40
N LYS A 95 -12.69 -14.90 -3.12
CA LYS A 95 -13.34 -13.94 -2.23
C LYS A 95 -12.29 -13.06 -1.55
N VAL A 96 -12.57 -11.76 -1.43
CA VAL A 96 -11.71 -10.83 -0.67
C VAL A 96 -12.50 -10.29 0.51
N VAL A 97 -11.95 -10.44 1.72
CA VAL A 97 -12.57 -9.95 2.96
C VAL A 97 -11.70 -8.88 3.58
N PHE A 98 -12.33 -7.84 4.12
CA PHE A 98 -11.63 -6.79 4.84
C PHE A 98 -11.73 -7.00 6.35
N VAL A 99 -10.58 -7.08 7.03
CA VAL A 99 -10.49 -7.31 8.48
C VAL A 99 -10.10 -6.04 9.23
N ASN A 100 -10.51 -5.93 10.49
CA ASN A 100 -10.15 -4.80 11.33
C ASN A 100 -8.63 -4.81 11.62
N PRO A 101 -7.88 -3.74 11.31
CA PRO A 101 -6.44 -3.67 11.56
C PRO A 101 -6.06 -3.53 13.05
N ALA A 102 -7.04 -3.42 13.96
CA ALA A 102 -6.76 -3.22 15.37
C ALA A 102 -6.02 -4.43 15.96
N TYR A 103 -4.81 -4.18 16.48
CA TYR A 103 -3.97 -5.15 17.19
C TYR A 103 -3.47 -6.35 16.37
N THR A 104 -3.71 -6.40 15.06
CA THR A 104 -3.20 -7.47 14.17
C THR A 104 -1.68 -7.47 14.12
N SER A 105 -1.06 -6.30 14.18
CA SER A 105 0.41 -6.14 14.17
C SER A 105 1.06 -6.18 15.55
N LYS A 106 0.27 -6.32 16.63
CA LYS A 106 0.76 -6.33 18.03
C LYS A 106 0.55 -7.67 18.73
N THR A 107 -0.33 -8.50 18.18
CA THR A 107 -0.66 -9.82 18.71
C THR A 107 0.22 -10.86 18.02
N CYS A 108 0.95 -11.65 18.80
CA CYS A 108 1.72 -12.76 18.25
C CYS A 108 0.78 -13.79 17.60
N ALA A 109 1.13 -14.26 16.39
CA ALA A 109 0.33 -15.27 15.67
C ALA A 109 0.33 -16.64 16.38
N GLU A 110 1.38 -16.94 17.14
CA GLU A 110 1.55 -18.21 17.84
C GLU A 110 0.93 -18.17 19.25
N CYS A 111 1.37 -17.25 20.10
CA CYS A 111 0.93 -17.22 21.50
C CYS A 111 -0.30 -16.33 21.77
N LYS A 112 -0.79 -15.59 20.77
CA LYS A 112 -1.95 -14.68 20.86
C LYS A 112 -1.85 -13.59 21.94
N GLN A 113 -0.66 -13.40 22.52
CA GLN A 113 -0.40 -12.33 23.48
C GLN A 113 -0.04 -11.04 22.74
N ARG A 114 -0.45 -9.91 23.31
CA ARG A 114 -0.08 -8.58 22.82
C ARG A 114 1.28 -8.20 23.39
N GLY A 115 2.24 -7.90 22.52
CA GLY A 115 3.52 -7.33 22.95
C GLY A 115 3.28 -5.98 23.65
N ILE A 116 3.85 -5.83 24.84
CA ILE A 116 3.83 -4.59 25.65
C ILE A 116 4.66 -3.52 24.95
#